data_AF-A0A2G5D364-F1
#
_entry.id   AF-A0A2G5D364-F1
#
_cell.length_a   1.000
_cell.length_b   1.000
_cell.length_c   1.000
_cell.angle_alpha   90.00
_cell.angle_beta   90.00
_cell.angle_gamma   90.00
#
_symmetry.space_group_name_H-M   'P 1'
#
loop_
_entity.id
_entity.type
_entity.pdbx_description
1 polymer ?
#
loop_
_entity_poly.entity_id
_entity_poly.type
_entity_poly.pdbx_seq_one_letter_code
_entity_poly.pdbx_strand_id
1 'polypeptide(L)'
;MPASATMIGALLGLGTQMYSNALRKLPYMRHPWEHVLGMGLGAIFTNQLVKWDVKLQEDLDKMLEKAKEANERRYFDEDDD
;
A
#
# COMPACT_ATOMS: atom_id res chain seq x y z
N MET A 1 1.39 -5.98 -12.40
CA MET A 1 2.63 -6.79 -12.52
C MET A 1 3.31 -6.87 -11.16
N PRO A 2 3.36 -8.01 -10.46
CA PRO A 2 3.98 -8.12 -9.13
C PRO A 2 5.47 -7.73 -9.12
N ALA A 3 6.15 -7.86 -10.26
CA ALA A 3 7.53 -7.43 -10.44
C ALA A 3 7.72 -5.91 -10.27
N SER A 4 6.75 -5.08 -10.70
CA SER A 4 6.89 -3.61 -10.59
C SER A 4 6.76 -3.14 -9.13
N ALA A 5 5.82 -3.69 -8.37
CA ALA A 5 5.65 -3.37 -6.95
C ALA A 5 6.87 -3.77 -6.12
N THR A 6 7.45 -4.94 -6.44
CA THR A 6 8.68 -5.45 -5.83
C THR A 6 9.86 -4.52 -6.14
N MET A 7 10.03 -4.12 -7.40
CA MET A 7 11.12 -3.24 -7.81
C MET A 7 11.00 -1.83 -7.20
N ILE A 8 9.79 -1.27 -7.16
CA ILE A 8 9.51 0.01 -6.51
C ILE A 8 9.82 -0.07 -5.02
N GLY A 9 9.39 -1.15 -4.35
CA GLY A 9 9.68 -1.36 -2.94
C GLY A 9 11.17 -1.51 -2.64
N ALA A 10 11.90 -2.25 -3.48
CA ALA A 10 13.33 -2.38 -3.35
C ALA A 10 14.05 -1.02 -3.49
N LEU A 11 13.72 -0.24 -4.51
CA LEU A 11 14.30 1.09 -4.73
C LEU A 11 13.95 2.05 -3.59
N LEU A 12 12.72 2.01 -3.08
CA LEU A 12 12.30 2.79 -1.91
C LEU A 12 13.14 2.42 -0.68
N GLY A 13 13.28 1.12 -0.38
CA GLY A 13 14.06 0.63 0.74
C GLY A 13 15.55 0.97 0.66
N LEU A 14 16.14 0.90 -0.54
CA LEU A 14 17.50 1.35 -0.81
C LEU A 14 17.64 2.86 -0.58
N GLY A 15 16.70 3.65 -1.12
CA GLY A 15 16.66 5.10 -0.97
C GLY A 15 16.54 5.53 0.49
N THR A 16 15.68 4.87 1.27
CA THR A 16 15.53 5.13 2.71
C THR A 16 16.83 4.85 3.48
N GLN A 17 17.53 3.76 3.18
CA GLN A 17 18.81 3.45 3.82
C GLN A 17 19.91 4.44 3.43
N MET A 18 20.01 4.79 2.14
CA MET A 18 20.96 5.80 1.68
C MET A 18 20.67 7.17 2.30
N TYR A 19 19.39 7.54 2.43
CA TYR A 19 18.96 8.78 3.06
C TYR A 19 19.28 8.80 4.56
N SER A 20 19.07 7.68 5.26
CA SER A 20 19.46 7.51 6.67
C SER A 20 20.96 7.77 6.87
N ASN A 21 21.81 7.19 6.02
CA ASN A 21 23.26 7.41 6.05
C ASN A 21 23.63 8.86 5.73
N ALA A 22 22.95 9.46 4.73
CA ALA A 22 23.16 10.85 4.34
C ALA A 22 22.87 11.83 5.49
N LEU A 23 21.75 11.64 6.21
CA LEU A 23 21.38 12.45 7.36
C LEU A 23 22.40 12.37 8.50
N ARG A 24 23.05 11.21 8.65
CA ARG A 24 24.12 11.00 9.64
C ARG A 24 25.49 11.53 9.18
N LYS A 25 25.57 12.16 7.99
CA LYS A 25 26.81 12.60 7.35
C LYS A 25 27.82 11.46 7.16
N LEU A 26 27.33 10.23 7.05
CA LEU A 26 28.14 9.03 6.82
C LEU A 26 28.25 8.77 5.30
N PRO A 27 29.30 8.06 4.83
CA PRO A 27 29.34 7.59 3.45
C PRO A 27 28.09 6.78 3.10
N TYR A 28 27.54 6.99 1.91
CA TYR A 28 26.24 6.42 1.52
C TYR A 28 26.15 4.90 1.69
N MET A 29 27.24 4.18 1.43
CA MET A 29 27.33 2.71 1.52
C MET A 29 28.19 2.23 2.69
N ARG A 30 28.15 2.91 3.85
CA ARG A 30 28.94 2.51 5.02
C ARG A 30 28.69 1.06 5.45
N HIS A 31 27.44 0.60 5.38
CA HIS A 31 27.04 -0.77 5.69
C HIS A 31 26.25 -1.37 4.50
N PRO A 32 26.93 -1.92 3.47
CA PRO A 32 26.30 -2.39 2.23
C PRO A 32 25.15 -3.39 2.45
N TRP A 33 25.28 -4.25 3.45
CA TRP A 33 24.28 -5.26 3.79
C TRP A 33 23.00 -4.69 4.39
N GLU A 34 23.05 -3.52 5.04
CA GLU A 34 21.85 -2.83 5.53
C GLU A 34 20.97 -2.36 4.36
N HIS A 35 21.57 -2.03 3.20
CA HIS A 35 20.81 -1.70 1.99
C HIS A 35 20.10 -2.92 1.40
N VAL A 36 20.72 -4.11 1.46
CA VAL A 36 20.08 -5.35 1.02
C VAL A 36 18.87 -5.68 1.90
N LEU A 37 19.02 -5.53 3.22
CA LEU A 37 17.92 -5.66 4.15
C LEU A 37 16.83 -4.60 3.89
N GLY A 38 17.22 -3.35 3.65
CA GLY A 38 16.30 -2.27 3.30
C GLY A 38 15.52 -2.56 2.03
N MET A 39 16.18 -3.03 0.96
CA MET A 39 15.55 -3.45 -0.29
C MET A 39 14.55 -4.59 -0.05
N GLY A 40 14.94 -5.61 0.71
CA GLY A 40 14.06 -6.74 1.04
C GLY A 40 12.82 -6.31 1.83
N LEU A 41 13.00 -5.49 2.86
CA LEU A 41 11.89 -4.94 3.66
C LEU A 41 10.97 -4.05 2.82
N GLY A 42 11.54 -3.17 2.00
CA GLY A 42 10.78 -2.29 1.13
C GLY A 42 9.96 -3.08 0.09
N ALA A 43 10.53 -4.13 -0.50
CA ALA A 43 9.84 -5.01 -1.43
C ALA A 43 8.68 -5.77 -0.77
N ILE A 44 8.87 -6.32 0.43
CA ILE A 44 7.79 -6.99 1.17
C ILE A 44 6.69 -5.99 1.50
N PHE A 45 7.07 -4.81 2.01
CA PHE A 45 6.16 -3.76 2.41
C PHE A 45 5.26 -3.30 1.26
N THR A 46 5.83 -2.95 0.11
CA THR A 46 5.02 -2.47 -1.03
C THR A 46 4.10 -3.56 -1.59
N ASN A 47 4.57 -4.82 -1.65
CA ASN A 47 3.70 -5.92 -2.07
C ASN A 47 2.53 -6.12 -1.09
N GLN A 48 2.78 -6.02 0.21
CA GLN A 48 1.73 -6.14 1.22
C GLN A 48 0.76 -4.96 1.17
N LEU A 49 1.27 -3.74 0.94
CA LEU A 49 0.48 -2.53 0.80
C LEU A 49 -0.46 -2.63 -0.40
N VAL A 50 0.02 -3.08 -1.57
CA VAL A 50 -0.82 -3.27 -2.77
C VAL A 50 -1.91 -4.31 -2.53
N LYS A 51 -1.59 -5.43 -1.86
CA LYS A 51 -2.61 -6.42 -1.49
C LYS A 51 -3.66 -5.84 -0.54
N TRP A 52 -3.23 -5.00 0.40
CA TRP A 52 -4.14 -4.37 1.35
C TRP A 52 -5.05 -3.36 0.65
N ASP A 53 -4.52 -2.56 -0.28
CA ASP A 53 -5.26 -1.59 -1.08
C ASP A 53 -6.41 -2.23 -1.88
N VAL A 54 -6.12 -3.35 -2.56
CA VAL A 54 -7.14 -4.13 -3.28
C VAL A 54 -8.26 -4.60 -2.34
N LYS A 55 -7.89 -5.15 -1.19
CA LYS A 55 -8.90 -5.59 -0.20
C LYS A 55 -9.74 -4.42 0.32
N LEU A 56 -9.10 -3.28 0.55
CA LEU A 56 -9.78 -2.09 1.05
C LEU A 56 -10.77 -1.53 0.02
N GLN A 57 -10.43 -1.59 -1.26
CA GLN A 57 -11.32 -1.23 -2.36
C GLN A 57 -12.52 -2.17 -2.45
N GLU A 58 -12.31 -3.49 -2.36
CA GLU A 58 -13.42 -4.46 -2.33
C GLU A 58 -14.37 -4.26 -1.14
N ASP A 59 -13.81 -3.95 0.03
CA ASP A 59 -14.62 -3.70 1.23
C ASP A 59 -15.37 -2.36 1.13
N LEU A 60 -14.78 -1.35 0.50
CA LEU A 60 -15.44 -0.07 0.22
C LEU A 60 -16.61 -0.23 -0.76
N ASP A 61 -16.42 -0.97 -1.85
CA ASP A 61 -17.47 -1.22 -2.85
C ASP A 61 -18.68 -1.90 -2.22
N LYS A 62 -18.46 -2.90 -1.35
CA LYS A 62 -19.53 -3.56 -0.59
C LYS A 62 -20.27 -2.59 0.35
N MET A 63 -19.55 -1.65 0.97
CA MET A 63 -20.17 -0.66 1.85
C MET A 63 -21.01 0.34 1.06
N LEU A 64 -20.55 0.74 -0.13
CA LEU A 64 -21.30 1.62 -1.03
C LEU A 64 -22.55 0.94 -1.57
N GLU A 65 -22.46 -0.34 -1.95
CA GLU A 65 -23.61 -1.12 -2.40
C GLU A 65 -24.67 -1.25 -1.29
N LYS A 66 -24.25 -1.62 -0.07
CA LYS A 66 -25.15 -1.66 1.10
C LYS A 66 -25.79 -0.31 1.40
N ALA A 67 -25.02 0.78 1.30
CA ALA A 67 -25.54 2.13 1.51
C ALA A 67 -26.57 2.50 0.45
N LYS A 68 -26.35 2.09 -0.81
CA LYS A 68 -27.30 2.30 -1.90
C LYS A 68 -28.58 1.50 -1.70
N GLU A 69 -28.49 0.21 -1.39
CA GLU A 69 -29.67 -0.63 -1.08
C GLU A 69 -30.48 -0.09 0.10
N ALA A 70 -29.80 0.37 1.16
CA ALA A 70 -30.47 0.96 2.32
C ALA A 70 -31.20 2.27 1.98
N ASN A 71 -30.66 3.06 1.05
CA ASN A 71 -31.33 4.26 0.55
C ASN A 71 -32.50 3.89 -0.37
N GLU A 72 -32.34 2.90 -1.26
CA GLU A 72 -33.42 2.47 -2.17
C GLU A 72 -34.63 1.92 -1.40
N ARG A 73 -34.42 1.07 -0.38
CA ARG A 73 -35.52 0.60 0.50
C ARG A 73 -36.26 1.72 1.22
N ARG A 74 -35.57 2.84 1.50
CA ARG A 74 -36.17 3.97 2.22
C ARG A 74 -37.01 4.86 1.32
N TYR A 75 -36.73 4.92 0.02
CA TYR A 75 -37.41 5.84 -0.89
C TYR A 75 -38.34 5.16 -1.89
N PHE A 76 -38.11 3.91 -2.27
CA PHE A 76 -38.89 3.24 -3.32
C PHE A 76 -39.91 2.24 -2.78
N ASP A 77 -39.69 1.62 -1.62
CA ASP A 77 -40.66 0.70 -1.02
C ASP A 77 -41.75 1.42 -0.19
N GLU A 78 -41.51 2.66 0.27
CA GLU A 78 -42.50 3.47 1.03
C GLU A 78 -43.53 4.20 0.13
N ASP A 79 -43.26 4.35 -1.17
CA ASP A 79 -44.14 5.07 -2.11
C ASP A 79 -45.17 4.14 -2.81
N ASP A 80 -45.04 2.82 -2.68
CA ASP A 80 -45.88 1.80 -3.35
C ASP A 80 -47.02 1.21 -2.47
N ASP A 81 -47.19 1.68 -1.22
CA ASP A 81 -48.29 1.34 -0.27
C ASP A 81 -49.29 2.52 -0.08
#